data_AF-A0A372FZ55-F1
#
_entry.id   AF-A0A372FZ55-F1
#
_cell.length_a   1.000
_cell.length_b   1.000
_cell.length_c   1.000
_cell.angle_alpha   90.00
_cell.angle_beta   90.00
_cell.angle_gamma   90.00
#
_symmetry.space_group_name_H-M   'P 1'
#
loop_
_entity.id
_entity.type
_entity.pdbx_description
1 polymer ?
#
loop_
_entity_poly.entity_id
_entity_poly.type
_entity_poly.pdbx_seq_one_letter_code
_entity_poly.pdbx_strand_id
1 'polypeptide(L)'
;MRGLDHERLCLAAQAVGLAEAALAATVDWARTRPAYGGVLWDKQAVRHRVADLVGRLAAGKTLLYHAAAQLDRGTDGRVYAALLKAQLPELANEIAYTAVQFHGGAGFVREGPVERISRDVRFLAIGGGATEVMRDEVARLI
;
A
#
# COMPACT_ATOMS: atom_id res chain seq x y z
N MET A 1 -5.63 8.86 23.23
CA MET A 1 -4.28 9.36 23.60
C MET A 1 -3.66 9.95 22.35
N ARG A 2 -3.21 11.22 22.36
CA ARG A 2 -2.81 11.96 21.14
C ARG A 2 -1.61 11.36 20.40
N GLY A 3 -0.73 10.63 21.07
CA GLY A 3 0.48 10.06 20.44
C GLY A 3 0.21 8.93 19.43
N LEU A 4 -0.87 8.17 19.61
CA LEU A 4 -1.17 7.02 18.75
C LEU A 4 -1.66 7.42 17.35
N ASP A 5 -2.28 8.60 17.20
CA ASP A 5 -2.81 9.05 15.91
C ASP A 5 -1.68 9.42 14.94
N HIS A 6 -0.59 9.99 15.45
CA HIS A 6 0.61 10.26 14.66
C HIS A 6 1.31 8.96 14.24
N GLU A 7 1.47 8.00 15.16
CA GLU A 7 2.03 6.68 14.84
C GLU A 7 1.24 5.97 13.73
N ARG A 8 -0.10 5.99 13.81
CA ARG A 8 -1.00 5.41 12.80
C ARG A 8 -0.79 6.02 11.42
N LEU A 9 -0.68 7.35 11.31
CA LEU A 9 -0.40 8.00 10.04
C LEU A 9 1.01 7.69 9.52
N CYS A 10 2.02 7.62 10.39
CA CYS A 10 3.37 7.23 9.98
C CYS A 10 3.42 5.82 9.40
N LEU A 11 2.74 4.84 10.02
CA LEU A 11 2.63 3.48 9.51
C LEU A 11 1.85 3.43 8.18
N ALA A 12 0.79 4.22 8.06
CA ALA A 12 0.05 4.36 6.80
C ALA A 12 0.91 4.97 5.68
N ALA A 13 1.76 5.96 6.00
CA ALA A 13 2.71 6.56 5.07
C ALA A 13 3.80 5.56 4.63
N GLN A 14 4.30 4.72 5.55
CA GLN A 14 5.22 3.64 5.22
C GLN A 14 4.58 2.63 4.25
N ALA A 15 3.32 2.27 4.47
CA ALA A 15 2.58 1.39 3.56
C ALA A 15 2.49 2.00 2.15
N VAL A 16 2.22 3.31 2.05
CA VAL A 16 2.21 4.01 0.76
C VAL A 16 3.58 3.95 0.08
N GLY A 17 4.66 4.28 0.79
CA GLY A 17 6.01 4.28 0.22
C GLY A 17 6.43 2.90 -0.30
N LEU A 18 6.15 1.84 0.46
CA LEU A 18 6.43 0.45 0.03
C LEU A 18 5.58 0.05 -1.18
N ALA A 19 4.31 0.43 -1.22
CA ALA A 19 3.43 0.17 -2.34
C ALA A 19 3.87 0.90 -3.62
N GLU A 20 4.29 2.16 -3.51
CA GLU A 20 4.84 2.92 -4.64
C GLU A 20 6.13 2.26 -5.18
N ALA A 21 7.01 1.82 -4.29
CA ALA A 21 8.24 1.11 -4.68
C ALA A 21 7.93 -0.23 -5.38
N ALA A 22 6.95 -0.99 -4.89
CA ALA A 22 6.52 -2.24 -5.52
C ALA A 22 5.93 -1.99 -6.91
N LEU A 23 5.05 -0.99 -7.07
CA LEU A 23 4.46 -0.63 -8.36
C LEU A 23 5.53 -0.20 -9.37
N ALA A 24 6.47 0.65 -8.96
CA ALA A 24 7.56 1.11 -9.82
C ALA A 24 8.40 -0.07 -10.34
N ALA A 25 8.88 -0.92 -9.43
CA ALA A 25 9.65 -2.12 -9.78
C ALA A 25 8.86 -3.05 -10.73
N THR A 26 7.56 -3.20 -10.48
CA THR A 26 6.68 -4.06 -11.29
C THR A 26 6.46 -3.52 -12.69
N VAL A 27 6.26 -2.20 -12.85
CA VAL A 27 6.10 -1.59 -14.16
C VAL A 27 7.37 -1.69 -14.98
N ASP A 28 8.53 -1.44 -14.38
CA ASP A 28 9.84 -1.56 -15.05
C ASP A 28 10.11 -3.00 -15.48
N TRP A 29 9.81 -3.97 -14.62
CA TRP A 29 9.89 -5.39 -14.95
C TRP A 29 8.93 -5.77 -16.09
N ALA A 30 7.65 -5.39 -15.99
CA ALA A 30 6.64 -5.78 -16.97
C ALA A 30 6.93 -5.23 -18.38
N ARG A 31 7.55 -4.04 -18.47
CA ARG A 31 7.94 -3.42 -19.74
C ARG A 31 9.13 -4.09 -20.44
N THR A 32 9.92 -4.87 -19.70
CA THR A 32 11.13 -5.50 -20.24
C THR A 32 11.02 -7.03 -20.32
N ARG A 33 10.12 -7.64 -19.53
CA ARG A 33 9.93 -9.09 -19.47
C ARG A 33 9.28 -9.64 -20.75
N PRO A 34 9.98 -10.48 -21.55
CA PRO A 34 9.39 -11.10 -22.73
C PRO A 34 8.28 -12.08 -22.34
N ALA A 35 7.13 -12.00 -22.99
CA ALA A 35 5.98 -12.88 -22.78
C ALA A 35 5.02 -12.88 -23.97
N TYR A 36 4.67 -14.08 -24.45
CA TYR A 36 3.65 -14.32 -25.49
C TYR A 36 3.75 -13.36 -26.70
N GLY A 37 4.90 -13.36 -27.38
CA GLY A 37 5.12 -12.58 -28.61
C GLY A 37 5.32 -11.07 -28.41
N GLY A 38 5.51 -10.60 -27.18
CA GLY A 38 5.82 -9.21 -26.85
C GLY A 38 6.42 -9.12 -25.46
N VAL A 39 6.09 -8.06 -24.72
CA VAL A 39 6.43 -7.95 -23.29
C VAL A 39 5.20 -8.15 -22.42
N LEU A 40 5.41 -8.42 -21.13
CA LEU A 40 4.32 -8.63 -20.17
C LEU A 40 3.37 -7.41 -20.11
N TRP A 41 3.91 -6.19 -20.27
CA TRP A 41 3.13 -4.95 -20.30
C TRP A 41 2.13 -4.85 -21.45
N ASP A 42 2.32 -5.59 -22.55
CA ASP A 42 1.37 -5.57 -23.67
C ASP A 42 0.02 -6.19 -23.29
N LYS A 43 0.01 -7.03 -22.25
CA LYS A 43 -1.17 -7.77 -21.81
C LYS A 43 -2.12 -6.82 -21.09
N GLN A 44 -3.32 -6.64 -21.66
CA GLN A 44 -4.33 -5.72 -21.13
C GLN A 44 -4.63 -5.96 -19.65
N ALA A 45 -4.78 -7.22 -19.24
CA ALA A 45 -5.03 -7.60 -17.84
C ALA A 45 -3.97 -7.05 -16.87
N VAL A 46 -2.70 -7.02 -17.28
CA VAL A 46 -1.60 -6.46 -16.49
C VAL A 46 -1.77 -4.95 -16.34
N ARG A 47 -1.99 -4.24 -17.46
CA ARG A 47 -2.16 -2.78 -17.46
C ARG A 47 -3.38 -2.33 -16.66
N HIS A 48 -4.51 -3.01 -16.82
CA HIS A 48 -5.74 -2.72 -16.07
C HIS A 48 -5.53 -2.90 -14.57
N ARG A 49 -4.89 -4.00 -14.17
CA ARG A 49 -4.61 -4.26 -12.76
C ARG A 49 -3.68 -3.22 -12.15
N VAL A 50 -2.62 -2.83 -12.85
CA VAL A 50 -1.72 -1.76 -12.38
C VAL A 50 -2.47 -0.42 -12.29
N ALA A 51 -3.29 -0.08 -13.30
CA ALA A 51 -4.04 1.17 -13.31
C ALA A 51 -5.02 1.29 -12.13
N ASP A 52 -5.76 0.21 -11.81
CA ASP A 52 -6.68 0.15 -10.65
C ASP A 52 -5.93 0.38 -9.33
N LEU A 53 -4.83 -0.35 -9.13
CA LEU A 53 -4.04 -0.26 -7.90
C LEU A 53 -3.38 1.12 -7.73
N VAL A 54 -2.87 1.72 -8.81
CA VAL A 54 -2.34 3.09 -8.81
C VAL A 54 -3.42 4.09 -8.40
N GLY A 55 -4.63 3.98 -8.95
CA GLY A 55 -5.74 4.87 -8.61
C GLY A 55 -6.13 4.80 -7.13
N ARG A 56 -6.27 3.57 -6.61
CA ARG A 56 -6.59 3.34 -5.19
C ARG A 56 -5.49 3.86 -4.26
N LEU A 57 -4.22 3.65 -4.62
CA LEU A 57 -3.09 4.14 -3.83
C LEU A 57 -3.01 5.67 -3.83
N ALA A 58 -3.22 6.30 -5.00
CA ALA A 58 -3.22 7.76 -5.13
C ALA A 58 -4.35 8.41 -4.31
N ALA A 59 -5.54 7.81 -4.30
CA ALA A 59 -6.66 8.26 -3.48
C ALA A 59 -6.31 8.19 -1.97
N GLY A 60 -5.78 7.04 -1.53
CA GLY A 60 -5.36 6.86 -0.14
C GLY A 60 -4.22 7.80 0.28
N LYS A 61 -3.22 8.01 -0.58
CA LYS A 61 -2.11 8.95 -0.36
C LYS A 61 -2.60 10.40 -0.26
N THR A 62 -3.57 10.77 -1.08
CA THR A 62 -4.18 12.11 -1.00
C THR A 62 -4.92 12.31 0.33
N LEU A 63 -5.72 11.32 0.75
CA LEU A 63 -6.41 11.36 2.04
C LEU A 63 -5.42 11.34 3.23
N LEU A 64 -4.29 10.64 3.10
CA LEU A 64 -3.21 10.63 4.08
C LEU A 64 -2.64 12.03 4.33
N TYR A 65 -2.31 12.78 3.26
CA TYR A 65 -1.83 14.15 3.42
C TYR A 65 -2.90 15.08 3.98
N HIS A 66 -4.17 14.88 3.61
CA HIS A 66 -5.28 15.62 4.23
C HIS A 66 -5.34 15.34 5.74
N ALA A 67 -5.31 14.06 6.15
CA ALA A 67 -5.36 13.67 7.56
C ALA A 67 -4.19 14.22 8.37
N ALA A 68 -2.98 14.18 7.81
CA ALA A 68 -1.79 14.77 8.44
C ALA A 68 -1.97 16.27 8.69
N ALA A 69 -2.43 17.01 7.66
CA ALA A 69 -2.68 18.44 7.79
C ALA A 69 -3.78 18.76 8.81
N GLN A 70 -4.78 17.90 8.97
CA GLN A 70 -5.83 18.06 9.99
C GLN A 70 -5.27 17.85 11.41
N LEU A 71 -4.44 16.82 11.63
CA LEU A 71 -3.78 16.59 12.91
C LEU A 71 -2.82 17.73 13.29
N ASP A 72 -2.03 18.24 12.33
CA ASP A 72 -1.11 19.37 12.56
C ASP A 72 -1.86 20.64 12.99
N ARG A 73 -3.07 20.85 12.47
CA ARG A 73 -3.96 21.96 12.87
C ARG A 73 -4.69 21.72 14.20
N GLY A 74 -4.53 20.55 14.82
CA GLY A 74 -5.25 20.18 16.04
C GLY A 74 -6.75 19.96 15.82
N THR A 75 -7.17 19.69 14.58
CA THR A 75 -8.57 19.37 14.22
C THR A 75 -8.83 17.86 14.31
N ASP A 76 -10.07 17.43 14.01
CA ASP A 76 -10.48 16.03 14.14
C ASP A 76 -9.91 15.12 13.03
N GLY A 77 -8.59 14.90 13.05
CA GLY A 77 -7.88 13.98 12.16
C GLY A 77 -7.88 12.53 12.65
N ARG A 78 -8.44 12.26 13.83
CA ARG A 78 -8.35 10.96 14.51
C ARG A 78 -9.08 9.86 13.75
N VAL A 79 -10.29 10.16 13.26
CA VAL A 79 -11.07 9.21 12.46
C VAL A 79 -10.32 8.82 11.18
N TYR A 80 -9.69 9.79 10.52
CA TYR A 80 -8.88 9.54 9.34
C TYR A 80 -7.62 8.71 9.65
N ALA A 81 -6.95 8.97 10.77
CA ALA A 81 -5.78 8.20 11.17
C ALA A 81 -6.09 6.71 11.38
N ALA A 82 -7.19 6.40 12.07
CA ALA A 82 -7.64 5.02 12.24
C ALA A 82 -8.07 4.40 10.89
N LEU A 83 -8.84 5.13 10.08
CA LEU A 83 -9.30 4.67 8.77
C LEU A 83 -8.15 4.35 7.82
N LEU A 84 -7.18 5.26 7.70
CA LEU A 84 -6.02 5.10 6.83
C LEU A 84 -5.12 3.95 7.30
N LYS A 85 -4.94 3.80 8.62
CA LYS A 85 -4.18 2.67 9.19
C LYS A 85 -4.88 1.32 8.94
N ALA A 86 -6.20 1.28 8.86
CA ALA A 86 -6.94 0.08 8.51
C ALA A 86 -6.85 -0.25 7.00
N GLN A 87 -6.80 0.76 6.13
CA GLN A 87 -6.95 0.56 4.67
C GLN A 87 -5.62 0.47 3.91
N LEU A 88 -4.67 1.36 4.20
CA LEU A 88 -3.45 1.48 3.40
C LEU A 88 -2.50 0.28 3.54
N PRO A 89 -2.30 -0.32 4.72
CA PRO A 89 -1.52 -1.56 4.84
C PRO A 89 -2.12 -2.74 4.06
N GLU A 90 -3.44 -2.89 4.05
CA GLU A 90 -4.09 -3.96 3.26
C GLU A 90 -3.95 -3.73 1.76
N LEU A 91 -4.08 -2.48 1.31
CA LEU A 91 -3.80 -2.13 -0.08
C LEU A 91 -2.32 -2.37 -0.45
N ALA A 92 -1.40 -2.05 0.45
CA ALA A 92 0.03 -2.30 0.24
C ALA A 92 0.33 -3.81 0.16
N ASN A 93 -0.33 -4.65 0.98
CA ASN A 93 -0.27 -6.10 0.83
C ASN A 93 -0.74 -6.51 -0.56
N GLU A 94 -1.93 -6.08 -0.99
CA GLU A 94 -2.49 -6.42 -2.30
C GLU A 94 -1.56 -6.04 -3.46
N ILE A 95 -0.96 -4.84 -3.38
CA ILE A 95 0.01 -4.35 -4.35
C ILE A 95 1.28 -5.22 -4.35
N ALA A 96 1.85 -5.53 -3.19
CA ALA A 96 3.06 -6.33 -3.09
C ALA A 96 2.85 -7.77 -3.57
N TYR A 97 1.71 -8.39 -3.26
CA TYR A 97 1.36 -9.72 -3.79
C TYR A 97 1.14 -9.68 -5.30
N THR A 98 0.52 -8.62 -5.83
CA THR A 98 0.38 -8.43 -7.29
C THR A 98 1.75 -8.27 -7.96
N ALA A 99 2.68 -7.55 -7.32
CA ALA A 99 4.05 -7.39 -7.80
C ALA A 99 4.78 -8.75 -7.89
N VAL A 100 4.71 -9.56 -6.83
CA VAL A 100 5.26 -10.92 -6.83
C VAL A 100 4.65 -11.75 -7.97
N GLN A 101 3.34 -11.70 -8.16
CA GLN A 101 2.65 -12.41 -9.23
C GLN A 101 3.14 -12.03 -10.64
N PHE A 102 3.36 -10.74 -10.90
CA PHE A 102 3.82 -10.25 -12.21
C PHE A 102 5.31 -10.49 -12.45
N HIS A 103 6.09 -10.59 -11.38
CA HIS A 103 7.48 -11.04 -11.46
C HIS A 103 7.61 -12.56 -11.63
N GLY A 104 6.53 -13.31 -11.36
CA GLY A 104 6.52 -14.77 -11.45
C GLY A 104 7.52 -15.39 -10.47
N GLY A 105 8.24 -16.44 -10.90
CA GLY A 105 9.25 -17.09 -10.06
C GLY A 105 10.32 -16.11 -9.54
N ALA A 106 10.72 -15.12 -10.34
CA ALA A 106 11.71 -14.12 -9.93
C ALA A 106 11.20 -13.22 -8.78
N GLY A 107 9.88 -13.06 -8.64
CA GLY A 107 9.27 -12.31 -7.54
C GLY A 107 9.35 -13.00 -6.19
N PHE A 108 9.65 -14.31 -6.18
CA PHE A 108 9.78 -15.13 -4.97
C PHE A 108 11.24 -15.31 -4.53
N VAL A 109 12.20 -14.89 -5.36
CA VAL A 109 13.62 -15.04 -5.07
C VAL A 109 14.11 -13.85 -4.24
N ARG A 110 14.88 -14.13 -3.17
CA ARG A 110 15.33 -13.13 -2.18
C ARG A 110 16.16 -11.98 -2.75
N GLU A 111 16.79 -12.14 -3.92
CA GLU A 111 17.52 -11.04 -4.56
C GLU A 111 16.59 -9.99 -5.21
N GLY A 112 15.31 -10.32 -5.40
CA GLY A 112 14.32 -9.41 -5.99
C GLY A 112 13.80 -8.38 -4.99
N PRO A 113 13.68 -7.09 -5.36
CA PRO A 113 13.17 -6.05 -4.46
C PRO A 113 11.73 -6.31 -4.01
N VAL A 114 10.90 -6.91 -4.89
CA VAL A 114 9.48 -7.20 -4.60
C VAL A 114 9.29 -8.32 -3.57
N GLU A 115 10.22 -9.28 -3.50
CA GLU A 115 10.21 -10.34 -2.48
C GLU A 115 10.33 -9.71 -1.09
N ARG A 116 11.34 -8.85 -0.90
CA ARG A 116 11.56 -8.18 0.38
C ARG A 116 10.38 -7.30 0.75
N ILE A 117 9.89 -6.48 -0.20
CA ILE A 117 8.74 -5.61 0.03
C ILE A 117 7.53 -6.42 0.49
N SER A 118 7.25 -7.58 -0.12
CA SER A 118 6.11 -8.43 0.25
C SER A 118 6.13 -8.90 1.71
N ARG A 119 7.33 -9.13 2.27
CA ARG A 119 7.50 -9.47 3.69
C ARG A 119 7.36 -8.24 4.58
N ASP A 120 7.94 -7.12 4.18
CA ASP A 120 7.98 -5.88 4.96
C ASP A 120 6.57 -5.28 5.13
N VAL A 121 5.75 -5.26 4.07
CA VAL A 121 4.40 -4.69 4.13
C VAL A 121 3.47 -5.45 5.07
N ARG A 122 3.69 -6.76 5.26
CA ARG A 122 2.79 -7.62 6.03
C ARG A 122 2.67 -7.16 7.48
N PHE A 123 3.77 -6.68 8.06
CA PHE A 123 3.80 -6.19 9.43
C PHE A 123 2.91 -4.96 9.63
N LEU A 124 2.75 -4.11 8.62
CA LEU A 124 2.05 -2.83 8.76
C LEU A 124 0.54 -2.98 9.01
N ALA A 125 -0.06 -4.13 8.66
CA ALA A 125 -1.44 -4.46 8.99
C ALA A 125 -1.62 -5.03 10.41
N ILE A 126 -0.51 -5.26 11.14
CA ILE A 126 -0.48 -5.88 12.47
C ILE A 126 0.03 -4.88 13.52
N GLY A 127 1.21 -4.31 13.28
CA GLY A 127 1.86 -3.36 14.18
C GLY A 127 1.10 -2.03 14.31
N GLY A 128 1.24 -1.37 15.47
CA GLY A 128 0.56 -0.09 15.76
C GLY A 128 -0.97 -0.17 15.76
N GLY A 129 -1.53 -1.37 15.96
CA GLY A 129 -2.95 -1.68 15.89
C GLY A 129 -3.29 -2.51 14.65
N ALA A 130 -3.81 -3.71 14.89
CA ALA A 130 -4.27 -4.60 13.82
C ALA A 130 -5.42 -3.97 13.03
N THR A 131 -5.59 -4.38 11.77
CA THR A 131 -6.65 -3.90 10.88
C THR A 131 -8.04 -3.94 11.53
N GLU A 132 -8.37 -5.01 12.24
CA GLU A 132 -9.65 -5.21 12.92
C GLU A 132 -9.84 -4.18 14.05
N VAL A 133 -8.81 -3.96 14.87
CA VAL A 133 -8.85 -2.98 15.96
C VAL A 133 -9.03 -1.56 15.41
N MET A 134 -8.43 -1.25 14.26
CA MET A 134 -8.62 0.05 13.62
C MET A 134 -10.03 0.21 13.04
N ARG A 135 -10.64 -0.86 12.53
CA ARG A 135 -12.06 -0.83 12.10
C ARG A 135 -12.99 -0.57 13.27
N ASP A 136 -12.77 -1.22 14.41
CA ASP A 136 -13.54 -0.96 15.64
C ASP A 136 -13.36 0.48 16.12
N GLU A 137 -12.12 1.00 16.07
CA GLU A 137 -11.85 2.40 16.43
C GLU A 137 -12.54 3.38 15.49
N VAL A 138 -12.56 3.13 14.17
CA VAL A 138 -13.32 3.95 13.20
C VAL A 138 -14.81 3.91 13.53
N ALA A 139 -15.37 2.73 13.79
CA ALA A 139 -16.79 2.57 14.12
C ALA A 139 -17.19 3.33 15.40
N ARG A 140 -16.26 3.50 16.35
CA ARG A 140 -16.48 4.27 17.59
C ARG A 140 -16.37 5.78 17.40
N LEU A 141 -15.77 6.24 16.31
CA LEU A 141 -15.52 7.65 16.03
C LEU A 141 -16.54 8.28 15.06
N ILE A 142 -17.42 7.47 14.47
CA ILE A 142 -18.57 7.91 13.67
C ILE A 142 -19.86 7.82 14.50
#